data_AF-T0ZPR9-F1
#
_entry.id   AF-T0ZPR9-F1
#
_cell.length_a   1.000
_cell.length_b   1.000
_cell.length_c   1.000
_cell.angle_alpha   90.00
_cell.angle_beta   90.00
_cell.angle_gamma   90.00
#
_symmetry.space_group_name_H-M   'P 1'
#
loop_
_entity.id
_entity.type
_entity.pdbx_description
1 polymer ?
#
loop_
_entity_poly.entity_id
_entity_poly.type
_entity_poly.pdbx_seq_one_letter_code
_entity_poly.pdbx_strand_id
1 'polypeptide(L)' 'MFEMYSKAKLPTSYGDFVIYTFINDEDKDHAVLVRGMVEGKEAVPLRIHSECLT' A
#
# COMPACT_ATOMS: atom_id res chain seq x y z
N MET A 1 -11.48 12.39 1.87
CA MET A 1 -11.63 11.05 2.46
C MET A 1 -10.73 10.10 1.66
N PHE A 2 -10.36 8.94 2.21
CA PHE A 2 -9.68 7.89 1.44
C PHE A 2 -10.59 6.68 1.38
N GLU A 3 -10.76 6.11 0.19
CA GLU A 3 -11.57 4.91 -0.04
C GLU A 3 -10.70 3.82 -0.66
N MET A 4 -10.80 2.59 -0.14
CA MET A 4 -10.07 1.45 -0.71
C MET A 4 -10.76 1.02 -2.01
N TYR A 5 -10.04 1.07 -3.11
CA TYR A 5 -10.58 0.78 -4.45
C TYR A 5 -10.34 -0.67 -4.87
N SER A 6 -9.12 -1.20 -4.70
CA SER A 6 -8.78 -2.56 -5.14
C SER A 6 -7.62 -3.16 -4.33
N LYS A 7 -7.39 -4.46 -4.54
CA LYS A 7 -6.22 -5.18 -4.02
C LYS A 7 -5.74 -6.28 -4.97
N ALA A 8 -4.44 -6.54 -4.98
CA ALA A 8 -3.84 -7.61 -5.78
C ALA A 8 -2.58 -8.20 -5.12
N LYS A 9 -2.14 -9.36 -5.60
CA LYS A 9 -0.80 -9.89 -5.29
C LYS A 9 0.25 -9.15 -6.12
N LEU A 10 1.34 -8.75 -5.48
CA LEU A 10 2.48 -8.08 -6.11
C LEU A 10 3.76 -8.86 -5.81
N PRO A 11 4.15 -9.81 -6.69
CA PRO A 11 5.45 -10.46 -6.60
C PRO A 11 6.57 -9.45 -6.91
N THR A 12 7.58 -9.38 -6.05
CA THR A 12 8.75 -8.49 -6.24
C THR A 12 10.04 -9.28 -6.06
N SER A 13 11.18 -8.70 -6.44
CA SER A 13 12.50 -9.27 -6.15
C SER A 13 12.78 -9.43 -4.65
N TYR A 14 12.02 -8.73 -3.79
CA TYR A 14 12.15 -8.79 -2.34
C TYR A 14 11.13 -9.73 -1.68
N GLY A 15 10.36 -10.47 -2.47
CA GLY A 15 9.31 -11.39 -2.04
C GLY A 15 7.90 -10.90 -2.38
N ASP A 16 6.91 -11.62 -1.87
CA ASP A 16 5.50 -11.34 -2.15
C ASP A 16 4.92 -10.27 -1.25
N PHE A 17 4.22 -9.31 -1.87
CA PHE A 17 3.42 -8.30 -1.19
C PHE A 17 1.96 -8.41 -1.63
N VAL A 18 1.07 -7.86 -0.81
CA VAL A 18 -0.28 -7.48 -1.25
C VAL A 18 -0.26 -5.97 -1.45
N ILE A 19 -0.65 -5.53 -2.64
CA ILE A 19 -0.86 -4.12 -2.93
C ILE A 19 -2.34 -3.79 -2.74
N TYR A 20 -2.61 -2.70 -2.02
CA TYR A 20 -3.93 -2.10 -1.87
C TYR A 20 -3.91 -0.72 -2.52
N THR A 21 -4.95 -0.38 -3.26
CA THR A 21 -5.11 0.94 -3.86
C THR A 21 -6.18 1.72 -3.13
N PHE A 22 -5.91 3.01 -2.93
CA PHE A 22 -6.84 3.97 -2.34
C PHE A 22 -7.00 5.16 -3.27
N ILE A 23 -8.21 5.67 -3.37
CA ILE A 23 -8.51 6.94 -4.05
C ILE A 23 -8.90 7.98 -3.01
N ASN A 24 -8.55 9.23 -3.26
CA ASN A 24 -8.97 10.36 -2.44
C ASN A 24 -9.96 11.27 -3.20
N ASP A 25 -10.51 12.27 -2.51
CA ASP A 25 -11.47 13.23 -3.10
C ASP A 25 -10.87 14.09 -4.25
N GLU A 26 -9.55 14.00 -4.49
CA GLU A 26 -8.86 14.67 -5.60
C GLU A 26 -8.60 13.70 -6.77
N ASP A 27 -9.24 12.53 -6.79
CA ASP A 27 -9.04 11.44 -7.76
C ASP A 27 -7.57 10.99 -7.89
N LYS A 28 -6.77 11.13 -6.83
CA LYS A 28 -5.40 10.64 -6.80
C LYS A 28 -5.34 9.22 -6.27
N ASP A 29 -4.61 8.37 -6.98
CA ASP A 29 -4.30 7.02 -6.56
C ASP A 29 -3.17 7.00 -5.51
N HIS A 30 -3.35 6.17 -4.49
CA HIS A 30 -2.35 5.88 -3.46
C HIS A 30 -2.19 4.38 -3.34
N ALA A 31 -0.95 3.91 -3.23
CA ALA A 31 -0.63 2.49 -3.11
C ALA A 31 -0.07 2.17 -1.71
N VAL A 32 -0.55 1.07 -1.13
CA VAL A 32 -0.03 0.52 0.13
C VAL A 32 0.46 -0.90 -0.12
N LEU A 33 1.74 -1.14 0.15
CA LEU A 33 2.37 -2.46 -0.01
C LEU A 33 2.51 -3.11 1.36
N VAL A 34 1.84 -4.24 1.56
CA VAL A 34 1.82 -4.99 2.83
C VAL A 34 2.48 -6.35 2.64
N ARG A 35 3.38 -6.71 3.55
CA ARG A 35 4.02 -8.03 3.59
C ARG A 35 3.63 -8.78 4.85
N GLY A 36 3.06 -9.98 4.67
CA GLY A 36 2.58 -10.81 5.78
C GLY A 36 1.30 -10.29 6.43
N MET A 37 0.94 -10.87 7.58
CA MET A 37 -0.23 -10.46 8.36
C MET A 37 0.16 -9.35 9.34
N VAL A 38 -0.48 -8.19 9.24
CA VAL A 38 -0.20 -7.00 10.09
C VAL A 38 -1.40 -6.58 10.95
N GLU A 39 -2.58 -7.16 10.71
CA GLU A 39 -3.78 -6.87 11.49
C GLU A 39 -3.58 -7.26 12.97
N GLY A 40 -3.97 -6.36 13.87
CA GLY A 40 -3.82 -6.53 15.31
C GLY A 40 -2.38 -6.46 15.83
N LYS A 41 -1.39 -6.15 14.99
CA LYS A 41 0.01 -5.99 15.41
C LYS A 41 0.32 -4.55 15.77
N GLU A 42 1.20 -4.40 16.75
CA GLU A 42 1.76 -3.11 17.15
C GLU A 42 3.20 -2.95 16.64
N ALA A 43 3.69 -1.70 16.58
CA ALA A 43 5.06 -1.37 16.16
C ALA A 43 5.46 -1.98 14.79
N VAL A 44 4.52 -2.06 13.85
CA VAL A 44 4.76 -2.58 12.50
C VAL A 44 5.71 -1.64 11.75
N PRO A 45 6.81 -2.14 11.15
CA PRO A 45 7.70 -1.31 10.33
C PRO A 45 6.93 -0.65 9.18
N LEU A 46 7.01 0.68 9.11
CA LEU A 46 6.25 1.49 8.14
C LEU A 46 7.18 2.46 7.41
N ARG A 47 6.90 2.66 6.12
CA ARG A 47 7.50 3.72 5.30
C ARG A 47 6.40 4.47 4.57
N ILE A 48 6.39 5.79 4.70
CA ILE A 48 5.59 6.69 3.86
C ILE A 48 6.54 7.24 2.79
N HIS A 49 6.15 7.12 1.53
CA HIS A 49 6.92 7.56 0.39
C HIS A 49 6.04 8.44 -0.50
N SER A 50 6.48 9.69 -0.71
CA SER A 50 5.90 10.53 -1.75
C SER A 50 6.45 10.07 -3.10
N GLU A 51 5.56 9.82 -4.05
CA GLU A 51 5.93 9.51 -5.42
C GLU A 51 6.87 10.60 -5.96
N CYS A 52 7.96 10.17 -6.59
CA CYS A 52 8.89 11.03 -7.31
C CYS A 52 9.21 10.32 -8.63
N LEU A 53 8.71 10.85 -9.74
CA LEU A 53 8.81 10.21 -11.06
C LEU A 53 10.22 10.29 -11.67
N THR A 54 10.98 11.32 -11.30
CA THR A 54 12.32 11.63 -11.80
C THR A 54 13.31 10.51 -11.53
#